data_AF-A0A1X1PM36-F1
#
_entry.id   AF-A0A1X1PM36-F1
#
_cell.length_a   1.000
_cell.length_b   1.000
_cell.length_c   1.000
_cell.angle_alpha   90.00
_cell.angle_beta   90.00
_cell.angle_gamma   90.00
#
_symmetry.space_group_name_H-M   'P 1'
#
loop_
_entity.id
_entity.type
_entity.pdbx_description
1 polymer ?
#
loop_
_entity_poly.entity_id
_entity_poly.type
_entity_poly.pdbx_seq_one_letter_code
_entity_poly.pdbx_strand_id
1 'polypeptide(L)'
;MSFTYDERIDGPLATVGRDTLVAALHAAAPGLDVLHEREALKPFECDGLAAYRTVPLAVVLPDTVEQVRAVLRVAAALGVPVVARGAGTGLSGGAMPLEKGILLVMAKFNRILGIDPDAGIARVQPGVRNLAISQAAAPYGLYYAPDPSSQIACSIGGNVAENAGGVHCLKYGLTVHNILKVEILTIDGDTLTLGADALDAPGFDLLALFTGSEGMLGIVTEVTVKLLPKPPSVKVLMASFDDVAEAGAAVARIIGAGVIPGGLEMMDNLAIRAAEDFIHAGYPVDAQAILLCELDGSPTDVEEDAERVATLLRDAGATEIRVARDEAERQRFWAGRKNAFPAVGRMSPDYYCMDGTIPRRELPRVLEGIAALSAEYGLPVANVFHAGDGNMHPLILFDANRPGELDRAEALGGKILELCVAAGGSITGEHGVGREKINQMCVQFNADEITFFHAVKAAFDPQGLLNPGKNIPTLHRCAEFGAMHVHHGKLPFPELERF
;
A
#
# COMPACT_ATOMS: atom_id res chain seq x y z
N MET A 1 -19.11 13.25 -0.54
CA MET A 1 -18.11 14.16 -1.15
C MET A 1 -17.50 13.43 -2.34
N SER A 2 -17.16 14.08 -3.46
CA SER A 2 -16.66 13.35 -4.65
C SER A 2 -15.29 12.72 -4.38
N PHE A 3 -15.12 11.46 -4.78
CA PHE A 3 -13.82 10.78 -4.81
C PHE A 3 -13.06 11.03 -6.13
N THR A 4 -13.66 11.67 -7.14
CA THR A 4 -12.91 12.22 -8.29
C THR A 4 -12.38 13.63 -7.98
N TYR A 5 -11.34 14.08 -8.69
CA TYR A 5 -10.78 15.43 -8.53
C TYR A 5 -11.86 16.50 -8.77
N ASP A 6 -12.04 17.42 -7.83
CA ASP A 6 -13.05 18.49 -7.91
C ASP A 6 -12.34 19.84 -7.80
N GLU A 7 -12.28 20.59 -8.89
CA GLU A 7 -11.56 21.88 -8.94
C GLU A 7 -12.09 22.93 -7.95
N ARG A 8 -13.32 22.77 -7.46
CA ARG A 8 -13.90 23.65 -6.43
C ARG A 8 -13.28 23.39 -5.05
N ILE A 9 -12.88 22.14 -4.79
CA ILE A 9 -12.42 21.66 -3.49
C ILE A 9 -10.89 21.52 -3.46
N ASP A 10 -10.33 20.94 -4.53
CA ASP A 10 -8.91 20.58 -4.67
C ASP A 10 -8.08 21.67 -5.36
N GLY A 11 -8.74 22.70 -5.89
CA GLY A 11 -8.13 23.82 -6.61
C GLY A 11 -8.19 23.68 -8.14
N PRO A 12 -8.11 24.79 -8.89
CA PRO A 12 -8.21 24.75 -10.35
C PRO A 12 -6.93 24.18 -10.99
N LEU A 13 -7.09 23.35 -12.02
CA LEU A 13 -5.99 22.92 -12.88
C LEU A 13 -5.99 23.73 -14.18
N ALA A 14 -4.79 24.00 -14.71
CA ALA A 14 -4.64 24.69 -15.99
C ALA A 14 -5.31 23.89 -17.12
N THR A 15 -5.97 24.61 -18.02
CA THR A 15 -6.58 24.00 -19.21
C THR A 15 -5.65 24.17 -20.40
N VAL A 16 -5.07 23.08 -20.87
CA VAL A 16 -4.18 23.03 -22.04
C VAL A 16 -4.80 22.15 -23.12
N GLY A 17 -4.76 22.63 -24.36
CA GLY A 17 -5.26 21.85 -25.51
C GLY A 17 -4.39 20.61 -25.73
N ARG A 18 -5.03 19.45 -25.94
CA ARG A 18 -4.35 18.17 -26.17
C ARG A 18 -3.32 18.26 -27.30
N ASP A 19 -3.69 18.83 -28.45
CA ASP A 19 -2.80 18.95 -29.61
C ASP A 19 -1.58 19.84 -29.31
N THR A 20 -1.76 20.89 -28.49
CA THR A 20 -0.68 21.76 -28.04
C THR A 20 0.30 20.99 -27.14
N LEU A 21 -0.22 20.23 -26.17
CA LEU A 21 0.61 19.42 -25.29
C LEU A 21 1.38 18.34 -26.08
N VAL A 22 0.69 17.58 -26.94
CA VAL A 22 1.30 16.51 -27.74
C VAL A 22 2.40 17.06 -28.66
N ALA A 23 2.14 18.19 -29.32
CA ALA A 23 3.15 18.85 -30.16
C ALA A 23 4.38 19.30 -29.34
N ALA A 24 4.17 19.87 -28.16
CA ALA A 24 5.25 20.29 -27.28
C ALA A 24 6.09 19.10 -26.78
N LEU A 25 5.44 17.99 -26.40
CA LEU A 25 6.11 16.76 -25.97
C LEU A 25 6.97 16.16 -27.08
N HIS A 26 6.45 16.04 -28.31
CA HIS A 26 7.22 15.52 -29.43
C HIS A 26 8.37 16.44 -29.85
N ALA A 27 8.19 17.76 -29.77
CA ALA A 27 9.25 18.71 -30.04
C ALA A 27 10.39 18.63 -29.00
N ALA A 28 10.05 18.45 -27.72
CA ALA A 28 11.03 18.37 -26.64
C ALA A 28 11.72 17.00 -26.54
N ALA A 29 11.02 15.92 -26.92
CA ALA A 29 11.50 14.55 -26.85
C ALA A 29 11.13 13.76 -28.11
N PRO A 30 11.90 13.92 -29.21
CA PRO A 30 11.69 13.11 -30.41
C PRO A 30 11.80 11.61 -30.09
N GLY A 31 10.80 10.82 -30.50
CA GLY A 31 10.75 9.38 -30.22
C GLY A 31 10.08 8.99 -28.90
N LEU A 32 9.60 9.95 -28.10
CA LEU A 32 8.73 9.65 -26.97
C LEU A 32 7.39 9.09 -27.45
N ASP A 33 6.97 7.96 -26.89
CA ASP A 33 5.65 7.40 -27.10
C ASP A 33 4.61 8.21 -26.31
N VAL A 34 3.72 8.90 -27.04
CA VAL A 34 2.64 9.72 -26.49
C VAL A 34 1.30 9.16 -26.99
N LEU A 35 0.52 8.56 -26.09
CA LEU A 35 -0.84 8.13 -26.38
C LEU A 35 -1.79 9.30 -26.10
N HIS A 36 -2.65 9.62 -27.05
CA HIS A 36 -3.60 10.73 -26.95
C HIS A 36 -4.95 10.47 -27.64
N GLU A 37 -5.08 9.33 -28.33
CA GLU A 37 -6.35 8.84 -28.86
C GLU A 37 -7.20 8.20 -27.74
N ARG A 38 -8.52 8.42 -27.75
CA ARG A 38 -9.39 8.04 -26.64
C ARG A 38 -9.32 6.55 -26.32
N GLU A 39 -9.28 5.73 -27.36
CA GLU A 39 -9.22 4.26 -27.28
C GLU A 39 -7.89 3.81 -26.66
N ALA A 40 -6.78 4.50 -26.96
CA ALA A 40 -5.47 4.22 -26.39
C ALA A 40 -5.33 4.69 -24.93
N LEU A 41 -6.08 5.72 -24.53
CA LEU A 41 -6.09 6.25 -23.16
C LEU A 41 -6.95 5.41 -22.20
N LYS A 42 -8.01 4.76 -22.72
CA LYS A 42 -9.01 4.05 -21.90
C LYS A 42 -8.42 2.98 -20.96
N PRO A 43 -7.42 2.17 -21.34
CA PRO A 43 -6.80 1.20 -20.43
C PRO A 43 -6.08 1.83 -19.23
N PHE A 44 -5.83 3.14 -19.24
CA PHE A 44 -5.09 3.85 -18.20
C PHE A 44 -5.99 4.63 -17.23
N GLU A 45 -7.31 4.47 -17.32
CA GLU A 45 -8.26 5.35 -16.61
C GLU A 45 -8.35 5.14 -15.09
N CYS A 46 -7.81 4.04 -14.59
CA CYS A 46 -7.76 3.68 -13.18
C CYS A 46 -6.46 2.93 -12.87
N ASP A 47 -6.11 2.83 -11.60
CA ASP A 47 -5.15 1.85 -11.09
C ASP A 47 -5.90 0.60 -10.59
N GLY A 48 -5.42 -0.09 -9.56
CA GLY A 48 -6.09 -1.26 -9.00
C GLY A 48 -7.45 -0.94 -8.37
N LEU A 49 -7.72 0.34 -8.05
CA LEU A 49 -9.03 0.79 -7.60
C LEU A 49 -9.95 1.12 -8.79
N ALA A 50 -10.50 0.08 -9.39
CA ALA A 50 -11.30 0.20 -10.62
C ALA A 50 -12.67 0.88 -10.44
N ALA A 51 -13.08 1.16 -9.20
CA ALA A 51 -14.29 1.91 -8.87
C ALA A 51 -14.19 3.37 -9.33
N TYR A 52 -12.98 3.95 -9.31
CA TYR A 52 -12.74 5.34 -9.73
C TYR A 52 -12.04 5.38 -11.07
N ARG A 53 -12.59 6.19 -11.99
CA ARG A 53 -12.11 6.23 -13.37
C ARG A 53 -12.04 7.66 -13.87
N THR A 54 -10.97 7.99 -14.56
CA THR A 54 -10.78 9.28 -15.21
C THR A 54 -9.88 9.06 -16.43
N VAL A 55 -10.22 9.61 -17.59
CA VAL A 55 -9.36 9.48 -18.78
C VAL A 55 -8.36 10.64 -18.77
N PRO A 56 -7.03 10.39 -18.82
CA PRO A 56 -6.03 11.46 -18.80
C PRO A 56 -6.03 12.31 -20.07
N LEU A 57 -5.36 13.47 -20.02
CA LEU A 57 -5.16 14.32 -21.19
C LEU A 57 -4.25 13.64 -22.23
N ALA A 58 -3.19 12.99 -21.74
CA ALA A 58 -2.25 12.16 -22.49
C ALA A 58 -1.57 11.13 -21.58
N VAL A 59 -1.11 10.03 -22.16
CA VAL A 59 -0.23 9.04 -21.49
C VAL A 59 1.11 9.07 -22.19
N VAL A 60 2.22 9.11 -21.43
CA VAL A 60 3.58 9.08 -21.98
C VAL A 60 4.34 7.87 -21.44
N LEU A 61 5.08 7.20 -22.33
CA LEU A 61 5.87 5.99 -22.01
C LEU A 61 7.35 6.18 -22.36
N PRO A 62 8.11 6.92 -21.55
CA PRO A 62 9.52 7.18 -21.80
C PRO A 62 10.38 5.91 -21.62
N ASP A 63 11.50 5.85 -22.32
CA ASP A 63 12.52 4.79 -22.23
C ASP A 63 13.90 5.27 -21.72
N THR A 64 14.05 6.59 -21.57
CA THR A 64 15.29 7.28 -21.17
C THR A 64 15.00 8.38 -20.15
N VAL A 65 15.97 8.67 -19.29
CA VAL A 65 15.85 9.70 -18.24
C VAL A 65 15.67 11.08 -18.88
N GLU A 66 16.28 11.32 -20.04
CA GLU A 66 16.19 12.55 -20.81
C GLU A 66 14.76 12.81 -21.29
N GLN A 67 14.04 11.76 -21.72
CA GLN A 67 12.63 11.89 -22.08
C GLN A 67 11.75 12.23 -20.86
N VAL A 68 11.98 11.58 -19.72
CA VAL A 68 11.27 11.91 -18.47
C VAL A 68 11.51 13.37 -18.11
N ARG A 69 12.77 13.83 -18.17
CA ARG A 69 13.15 15.23 -17.92
C ARG A 69 12.45 16.20 -18.87
N ALA A 70 12.37 15.86 -20.16
CA ALA A 70 11.68 16.67 -21.16
C ALA A 70 10.17 16.76 -20.86
N VAL A 71 9.52 15.65 -20.51
CA VAL A 71 8.10 15.62 -20.10
C VAL A 71 7.86 16.56 -18.92
N LEU A 72 8.66 16.45 -17.86
CA LEU A 72 8.51 17.26 -16.65
C LEU A 72 8.67 18.75 -16.94
N ARG A 73 9.66 19.13 -17.76
CA ARG A 73 9.87 20.52 -18.16
C ARG A 73 8.74 21.08 -19.03
N VAL A 74 8.21 20.29 -19.96
CA VAL A 74 7.03 20.68 -20.76
C VAL A 74 5.81 20.86 -19.85
N ALA A 75 5.61 19.93 -18.91
CA ALA A 75 4.53 19.99 -17.94
C ALA A 75 4.62 21.26 -17.07
N ALA A 76 5.81 21.55 -16.52
CA ALA A 76 6.08 22.76 -15.75
C ALA A 76 5.87 24.04 -16.56
N ALA A 77 6.33 24.08 -17.81
CA ALA A 77 6.19 25.26 -18.68
C ALA A 77 4.73 25.54 -19.08
N LEU A 78 3.90 24.50 -19.20
CA LEU A 78 2.49 24.60 -19.59
C LEU A 78 1.53 24.60 -18.39
N GLY A 79 2.03 24.39 -17.16
CA GLY A 79 1.21 24.22 -15.96
C GLY A 79 0.35 22.95 -15.96
N VAL A 80 0.79 21.91 -16.68
CA VAL A 80 0.05 20.63 -16.79
C VAL A 80 0.46 19.71 -15.65
N PRO A 81 -0.48 19.16 -14.86
CA PRO A 81 -0.14 18.24 -13.79
C PRO A 81 0.35 16.89 -14.32
N VAL A 82 1.21 16.23 -13.55
CA VAL A 82 1.81 14.93 -13.88
C VAL A 82 1.49 13.93 -12.79
N VAL A 83 0.91 12.79 -13.17
CA VAL A 83 0.71 11.63 -12.29
C VAL A 83 1.68 10.54 -12.75
N ALA A 84 2.56 10.09 -11.86
CA ALA A 84 3.46 8.98 -12.16
C ALA A 84 2.77 7.64 -11.93
N ARG A 85 3.07 6.65 -12.76
CA ARG A 85 2.55 5.30 -12.63
C ARG A 85 3.60 4.25 -12.95
N GLY A 86 3.74 3.28 -12.05
CA GLY A 86 4.46 2.03 -12.31
C GLY A 86 3.56 1.01 -13.03
N ALA A 87 3.35 -0.14 -12.40
CA ALA A 87 2.46 -1.18 -12.92
C ALA A 87 0.95 -0.88 -12.74
N GLY A 88 0.58 0.11 -11.93
CA GLY A 88 -0.82 0.49 -11.68
C GLY A 88 -1.58 -0.47 -10.77
N THR A 89 -0.90 -1.15 -9.84
CA THR A 89 -1.50 -2.14 -8.92
C THR A 89 -1.99 -1.54 -7.59
N GLY A 90 -1.84 -0.22 -7.37
CA GLY A 90 -2.25 0.44 -6.13
C GLY A 90 -3.77 0.42 -5.94
N LEU A 91 -4.22 0.38 -4.69
CA LEU A 91 -5.64 0.24 -4.32
C LEU A 91 -6.25 1.51 -3.70
N SER A 92 -5.48 2.59 -3.61
CA SER A 92 -5.88 3.86 -2.98
C SER A 92 -6.26 4.95 -4.00
N GLY A 93 -6.13 4.69 -5.31
CA GLY A 93 -6.26 5.72 -6.34
C GLY A 93 -5.07 6.70 -6.38
N GLY A 94 -3.95 6.41 -5.70
CA GLY A 94 -2.73 7.23 -5.71
C GLY A 94 -2.14 7.42 -7.11
N ALA A 95 -2.29 6.43 -7.99
CA ALA A 95 -1.84 6.48 -9.38
C ALA A 95 -2.98 6.75 -10.38
N MET A 96 -4.18 7.11 -9.92
CA MET A 96 -5.32 7.48 -10.77
C MET A 96 -4.98 8.75 -11.58
N PRO A 97 -5.24 8.78 -12.90
CA PRO A 97 -4.95 9.95 -13.73
C PRO A 97 -5.84 11.15 -13.37
N LEU A 98 -5.47 12.31 -13.91
CA LEU A 98 -6.29 13.52 -13.92
C LEU A 98 -6.72 13.84 -15.35
N GLU A 99 -7.96 14.28 -15.53
CA GLU A 99 -8.52 14.59 -16.86
C GLU A 99 -7.67 15.61 -17.64
N LYS A 100 -7.12 16.58 -16.93
CA LYS A 100 -6.27 17.65 -17.48
C LYS A 100 -4.76 17.36 -17.35
N GLY A 101 -4.38 16.14 -16.94
CA GLY A 101 -3.00 15.79 -16.62
C GLY A 101 -2.34 14.79 -17.56
N ILE A 102 -1.01 14.75 -17.48
CA ILE A 102 -0.17 13.72 -18.09
C ILE A 102 -0.09 12.53 -17.14
N LEU A 103 -0.38 11.33 -17.64
CA LEU A 103 0.01 10.11 -16.95
C LEU A 103 1.38 9.65 -17.44
N LEU A 104 2.39 9.72 -16.57
CA LEU A 104 3.77 9.35 -16.83
C LEU A 104 4.02 7.90 -16.41
N VAL A 105 4.09 7.00 -17.39
CA VAL A 105 4.19 5.56 -17.15
C VAL A 105 5.63 5.09 -17.22
N MET A 106 6.17 4.65 -16.07
CA MET A 106 7.58 4.25 -15.90
C MET A 106 7.84 2.76 -16.20
N ALA A 107 6.89 2.06 -16.82
CA ALA A 107 6.95 0.60 -17.01
C ALA A 107 8.12 0.12 -17.91
N LYS A 108 8.64 0.98 -18.81
CA LYS A 108 9.80 0.64 -19.66
C LYS A 108 11.14 0.70 -18.94
N PHE A 109 11.20 1.33 -17.77
CA PHE A 109 12.38 1.40 -16.91
C PHE A 109 12.49 0.10 -16.09
N ASN A 110 12.66 -1.04 -16.75
CA ASN A 110 12.51 -2.37 -16.15
C ASN A 110 13.81 -3.19 -16.10
N ARG A 111 14.97 -2.54 -16.14
CA ARG A 111 16.28 -3.20 -16.07
C ARG A 111 16.82 -3.28 -14.64
N ILE A 112 17.36 -4.44 -14.28
CA ILE A 112 18.29 -4.58 -13.15
C ILE A 112 19.65 -4.10 -13.66
N LEU A 113 20.20 -3.07 -13.04
CA LEU A 113 21.42 -2.40 -13.48
C LEU A 113 22.68 -3.09 -12.93
N GLY A 114 22.57 -3.71 -11.75
CA GLY A 114 23.64 -4.49 -11.16
C GLY A 114 23.22 -5.12 -9.83
N ILE A 115 23.87 -6.23 -9.49
CA ILE A 115 23.75 -6.91 -8.19
C ILE A 115 25.17 -7.02 -7.64
N ASP A 116 25.36 -6.53 -6.42
CA ASP A 116 26.60 -6.68 -5.67
C ASP A 116 26.32 -7.61 -4.47
N PRO A 117 26.70 -8.90 -4.56
CA PRO A 117 26.43 -9.86 -3.51
C PRO A 117 27.30 -9.65 -2.26
N ASP A 118 28.48 -9.04 -2.40
CA ASP A 118 29.38 -8.77 -1.28
C ASP A 118 28.86 -7.59 -0.45
N ALA A 119 28.34 -6.55 -1.12
CA ALA A 119 27.67 -5.43 -0.46
C ALA A 119 26.22 -5.75 -0.04
N GLY A 120 25.64 -6.83 -0.59
CA GLY A 120 24.24 -7.19 -0.34
C GLY A 120 23.26 -6.17 -0.90
N ILE A 121 23.48 -5.69 -2.13
CA ILE A 121 22.62 -4.67 -2.75
C ILE A 121 22.27 -4.99 -4.20
N ALA A 122 21.19 -4.39 -4.70
CA ALA A 122 20.88 -4.34 -6.12
C ALA A 122 20.49 -2.92 -6.55
N ARG A 123 21.00 -2.50 -7.70
CA ARG A 123 20.59 -1.26 -8.38
C ARG A 123 19.59 -1.61 -9.46
N VAL A 124 18.41 -1.00 -9.43
CA VAL A 124 17.28 -1.35 -10.29
C VAL A 124 16.56 -0.11 -10.77
N GLN A 125 16.03 -0.19 -11.99
CA GLN A 125 15.13 0.82 -12.52
C GLN A 125 13.71 0.68 -11.90
N PRO A 126 12.91 1.77 -11.80
CA PRO A 126 11.64 1.82 -11.07
C PRO A 126 10.54 0.86 -11.58
N GLY A 127 10.60 0.47 -12.85
CA GLY A 127 9.69 -0.46 -13.50
C GLY A 127 10.04 -1.94 -13.26
N VAL A 128 11.16 -2.25 -12.60
CA VAL A 128 11.49 -3.64 -12.23
C VAL A 128 10.44 -4.17 -11.28
N ARG A 129 9.86 -5.33 -11.61
CA ARG A 129 8.90 -6.03 -10.76
C ARG A 129 9.56 -6.45 -9.44
N ASN A 130 8.88 -6.24 -8.32
CA ASN A 130 9.38 -6.56 -6.98
C ASN A 130 9.99 -7.96 -6.88
N LEU A 131 9.21 -9.02 -7.22
CA LEU A 131 9.69 -10.40 -7.13
C LEU A 131 10.87 -10.70 -8.07
N ALA A 132 11.03 -9.95 -9.17
CA ALA A 132 12.15 -10.17 -10.09
C ALA A 132 13.51 -9.87 -9.44
N ILE A 133 13.55 -9.00 -8.42
CA ILE A 133 14.77 -8.69 -7.67
C ILE A 133 15.24 -9.94 -6.92
N SER A 134 14.36 -10.57 -6.15
CA SER A 134 14.66 -11.82 -5.43
C SER A 134 15.02 -12.96 -6.37
N GLN A 135 14.35 -13.07 -7.52
CA GLN A 135 14.69 -14.06 -8.56
C GLN A 135 16.11 -13.88 -9.10
N ALA A 136 16.54 -12.63 -9.32
CA ALA A 136 17.89 -12.32 -9.82
C ALA A 136 18.97 -12.46 -8.73
N ALA A 137 18.63 -12.23 -7.47
CA ALA A 137 19.53 -12.36 -6.32
C ALA A 137 19.71 -13.82 -5.83
N ALA A 138 18.76 -14.71 -6.15
CA ALA A 138 18.73 -16.09 -5.67
C ALA A 138 20.02 -16.92 -5.93
N PRO A 139 20.74 -16.79 -7.06
CA PRO A 139 22.01 -17.50 -7.28
C PRO A 139 23.10 -17.19 -6.24
N TYR A 140 22.99 -16.04 -5.57
CA TYR A 140 23.91 -15.60 -4.50
C TYR A 140 23.41 -15.96 -3.09
N GLY A 141 22.29 -16.67 -2.97
CA GLY A 141 21.66 -16.97 -1.67
C GLY A 141 20.99 -15.75 -1.03
N LEU A 142 20.69 -14.71 -1.81
CA LEU A 142 20.13 -13.44 -1.35
C LEU A 142 18.69 -13.22 -1.86
N TYR A 143 17.92 -12.35 -1.19
CA TYR A 143 16.58 -11.93 -1.59
C TYR A 143 16.26 -10.48 -1.17
N TYR A 144 15.27 -9.86 -1.82
CA TYR A 144 14.67 -8.59 -1.39
C TYR A 144 13.46 -8.87 -0.49
N ALA A 145 13.42 -8.26 0.70
CA ALA A 145 12.54 -8.69 1.78
C ALA A 145 11.07 -8.22 1.67
N PRO A 146 10.77 -6.95 1.34
CA PRO A 146 9.38 -6.49 1.20
C PRO A 146 8.65 -7.26 0.10
N ASP A 147 7.59 -7.96 0.48
CA ASP A 147 6.92 -8.95 -0.35
C ASP A 147 5.40 -8.71 -0.45
N PRO A 148 4.96 -7.53 -0.91
CA PRO A 148 3.54 -7.20 -1.00
C PRO A 148 2.78 -8.28 -1.77
N SER A 149 1.48 -8.46 -1.49
CA SER A 149 0.68 -9.49 -2.17
C SER A 149 0.71 -9.35 -3.70
N SER A 150 0.91 -8.12 -4.19
CA SER A 150 1.06 -7.79 -5.61
C SER A 150 2.49 -7.96 -6.16
N GLN A 151 3.45 -8.53 -5.43
CA GLN A 151 4.88 -8.66 -5.82
C GLN A 151 5.13 -9.31 -7.19
N ILE A 152 4.18 -10.11 -7.67
CA ILE A 152 4.18 -10.71 -9.01
C ILE A 152 3.84 -9.72 -10.13
N ALA A 153 3.47 -8.49 -9.81
CA ALA A 153 3.06 -7.45 -10.75
C ALA A 153 3.59 -6.04 -10.37
N CYS A 154 3.59 -5.68 -9.09
CA CYS A 154 4.00 -4.35 -8.64
C CYS A 154 5.47 -4.07 -8.95
N SER A 155 5.77 -2.80 -9.25
CA SER A 155 7.11 -2.34 -9.60
C SER A 155 7.79 -1.64 -8.41
N ILE A 156 9.12 -1.73 -8.31
CA ILE A 156 9.89 -1.20 -7.19
C ILE A 156 9.71 0.32 -7.00
N GLY A 157 9.56 1.10 -8.07
CA GLY A 157 9.27 2.53 -7.97
C GLY A 157 7.90 2.82 -7.36
N GLY A 158 6.91 1.95 -7.59
CA GLY A 158 5.61 2.02 -6.91
C GLY A 158 5.73 1.62 -5.44
N ASN A 159 6.56 0.63 -5.11
CA ASN A 159 6.81 0.26 -3.72
C ASN A 159 7.46 1.41 -2.92
N VAL A 160 8.39 2.16 -3.53
CA VAL A 160 8.94 3.37 -2.91
C VAL A 160 7.86 4.45 -2.75
N ALA A 161 7.05 4.69 -3.79
CA ALA A 161 6.00 5.70 -3.75
C ALA A 161 4.93 5.42 -2.67
N GLU A 162 4.61 4.15 -2.40
CA GLU A 162 3.60 3.73 -1.42
C GLU A 162 4.19 3.32 -0.06
N ASN A 163 5.52 3.30 0.09
CA ASN A 163 6.21 2.66 1.21
C ASN A 163 5.70 1.22 1.47
N ALA A 164 5.62 0.43 0.41
CA ALA A 164 4.90 -0.84 0.42
C ALA A 164 5.39 -1.81 1.50
N GLY A 165 4.41 -2.51 2.08
CA GLY A 165 4.57 -3.57 3.07
C GLY A 165 4.50 -4.98 2.47
N GLY A 166 3.87 -5.89 3.21
CA GLY A 166 3.82 -7.32 2.93
C GLY A 166 3.92 -8.18 4.18
N VAL A 167 3.73 -9.48 4.00
CA VAL A 167 3.71 -10.50 5.07
C VAL A 167 4.96 -10.45 5.94
N HIS A 168 6.13 -10.23 5.33
CA HIS A 168 7.41 -10.31 6.01
C HIS A 168 7.85 -8.99 6.67
N CYS A 169 7.03 -7.94 6.59
CA CYS A 169 7.40 -6.63 7.12
C CYS A 169 7.44 -6.58 8.65
N LEU A 170 6.78 -7.51 9.33
CA LEU A 170 6.85 -7.64 10.78
C LEU A 170 8.31 -7.77 11.27
N LYS A 171 9.10 -8.60 10.60
CA LYS A 171 10.50 -8.87 10.95
C LYS A 171 11.48 -8.00 10.17
N TYR A 172 11.21 -7.76 8.88
CA TYR A 172 12.17 -7.15 7.97
C TYR A 172 11.84 -5.69 7.59
N GLY A 173 10.72 -5.16 8.08
CA GLY A 173 10.28 -3.80 7.82
C GLY A 173 9.75 -3.56 6.41
N LEU A 174 9.16 -2.37 6.24
CA LEU A 174 8.63 -1.86 4.98
C LEU A 174 9.72 -1.49 3.96
N THR A 175 9.30 -1.03 2.78
CA THR A 175 10.20 -0.56 1.71
C THR A 175 11.22 0.46 2.20
N VAL A 176 10.84 1.45 3.02
CA VAL A 176 11.76 2.46 3.57
C VAL A 176 12.96 1.85 4.32
N HIS A 177 12.78 0.71 4.98
CA HIS A 177 13.86 0.02 5.72
C HIS A 177 14.80 -0.78 4.80
N ASN A 178 14.32 -1.10 3.60
CA ASN A 178 14.95 -2.01 2.65
C ASN A 178 15.53 -1.31 1.41
N ILE A 179 15.55 0.02 1.40
CA ILE A 179 16.24 0.83 0.40
C ILE A 179 17.41 1.59 1.04
N LEU A 180 18.41 1.90 0.22
CA LEU A 180 19.59 2.69 0.63
C LEU A 180 19.64 4.04 -0.07
N LYS A 181 19.19 4.08 -1.33
CA LYS A 181 19.32 5.25 -2.19
C LYS A 181 18.26 5.24 -3.29
N VAL A 182 17.78 6.42 -3.64
CA VAL A 182 16.94 6.64 -4.84
C VAL A 182 17.48 7.78 -5.66
N GLU A 183 17.45 7.64 -6.98
CA GLU A 183 17.63 8.77 -7.91
C GLU A 183 16.28 9.23 -8.39
N ILE A 184 16.00 10.53 -8.27
CA ILE A 184 14.73 11.14 -8.63
C ILE A 184 14.92 12.31 -9.60
N LEU A 185 13.86 12.62 -10.34
CA LEU A 185 13.70 13.90 -11.04
C LEU A 185 12.66 14.77 -10.34
N THR A 186 13.00 16.04 -10.08
CA THR A 186 12.04 17.06 -9.62
C THR A 186 11.14 17.51 -10.76
N ILE A 187 10.10 18.32 -10.49
CA ILE A 187 9.22 18.88 -11.52
C ILE A 187 9.97 19.76 -12.54
N ASP A 188 11.04 20.44 -12.12
CA ASP A 188 11.92 21.23 -13.01
C ASP A 188 12.85 20.34 -13.86
N GLY A 189 12.84 19.04 -13.57
CA GLY A 189 13.66 18.02 -14.20
C GLY A 189 15.08 18.01 -13.67
N ASP A 190 15.34 18.45 -12.44
CA ASP A 190 16.65 18.31 -11.80
C ASP A 190 16.83 16.92 -11.21
N THR A 191 18.06 16.40 -11.26
CA THR A 191 18.38 15.08 -10.71
C THR A 191 18.83 15.21 -9.27
N LEU A 192 18.18 14.49 -8.36
CA LEU A 192 18.57 14.38 -6.96
C LEU A 192 18.85 12.93 -6.61
N THR A 193 19.84 12.73 -5.75
CA THR A 193 20.11 11.45 -5.10
C THR A 193 19.73 11.59 -3.64
N LEU A 194 18.79 10.75 -3.17
CA LEU A 194 18.37 10.71 -1.77
C LEU A 194 18.88 9.41 -1.15
N GLY A 195 19.46 9.50 0.05
CA GLY A 195 20.12 8.37 0.70
C GLY A 195 21.62 8.27 0.34
N ALA A 196 22.24 7.16 0.73
CA ALA A 196 23.68 6.94 0.57
C ALA A 196 24.00 5.45 0.50
N ASP A 197 25.22 5.13 0.05
CA ASP A 197 25.71 3.74 0.09
C ASP A 197 26.12 3.32 1.51
N ALA A 198 26.34 4.29 2.40
CA ALA A 198 26.56 4.07 3.84
C ALA A 198 25.23 4.03 4.60
N LEU A 199 25.24 3.41 5.79
CA LEU A 199 24.05 3.32 6.65
C LEU A 199 23.65 4.65 7.31
N ASP A 200 24.50 5.67 7.24
CA ASP A 200 24.24 6.99 7.81
C ASP A 200 24.73 8.10 6.85
N ALA A 201 24.06 9.24 6.88
CA ALA A 201 24.36 10.42 6.08
C ALA A 201 24.02 11.70 6.87
N PRO A 202 24.81 12.78 6.73
CA PRO A 202 24.55 14.02 7.45
C PRO A 202 23.29 14.74 6.94
N GLY A 203 22.58 15.43 7.84
CA GLY A 203 21.42 16.25 7.51
C GLY A 203 20.08 15.60 7.86
N PHE A 204 19.01 16.04 7.21
CA PHE A 204 17.69 15.41 7.35
C PHE A 204 17.60 14.15 6.50
N ASP A 205 16.86 13.15 6.98
CA ASP A 205 16.58 11.94 6.23
C ASP A 205 15.53 12.21 5.12
N LEU A 206 16.01 12.69 3.99
CA LEU A 206 15.16 12.93 2.81
C LEU A 206 14.70 11.64 2.14
N LEU A 207 15.37 10.51 2.37
CA LEU A 207 14.96 9.22 1.82
C LEU A 207 13.67 8.73 2.51
N ALA A 208 13.65 8.82 3.84
CA ALA A 208 12.45 8.53 4.62
C ALA A 208 11.30 9.48 4.28
N LEU A 209 11.58 10.79 4.17
CA LEU A 209 10.58 11.79 3.78
C LEU A 209 9.99 11.54 2.38
N PHE A 210 10.81 11.09 1.43
CA PHE A 210 10.39 10.84 0.05
C PHE A 210 9.57 9.55 -0.10
N THR A 211 9.87 8.53 0.71
CA THR A 211 9.21 7.21 0.64
C THR A 211 7.80 7.31 1.20
N GLY A 212 6.79 6.82 0.46
CA GLY A 212 5.37 7.03 0.80
C GLY A 212 4.79 8.37 0.29
N SER A 213 5.54 9.15 -0.50
CA SER A 213 5.06 10.42 -1.06
C SER A 213 4.05 10.27 -2.19
N GLU A 214 3.77 9.06 -2.67
CA GLU A 214 2.87 8.76 -3.77
C GLU A 214 3.20 9.56 -5.06
N GLY A 215 4.50 9.82 -5.31
CA GLY A 215 4.96 10.57 -6.48
C GLY A 215 4.73 12.08 -6.40
N MET A 216 4.34 12.61 -5.24
CA MET A 216 4.16 14.05 -5.05
C MET A 216 5.48 14.82 -4.99
N LEU A 217 6.58 14.21 -4.57
CA LEU A 217 7.85 14.93 -4.32
C LEU A 217 8.86 14.79 -5.46
N GLY A 218 8.61 13.89 -6.43
CA GLY A 218 9.49 13.66 -7.57
C GLY A 218 9.23 12.32 -8.25
N ILE A 219 9.92 12.09 -9.36
CA ILE A 219 9.82 10.86 -10.16
C ILE A 219 11.04 9.99 -9.94
N VAL A 220 10.85 8.79 -9.38
CA VAL A 220 11.92 7.80 -9.22
C VAL A 220 12.42 7.32 -10.58
N THR A 221 13.75 7.28 -10.75
CA THR A 221 14.44 6.82 -11.97
C THR A 221 15.41 5.67 -11.71
N GLU A 222 15.89 5.53 -10.47
CA GLU A 222 16.69 4.39 -10.00
C GLU A 222 16.45 4.16 -8.50
N VAL A 223 16.52 2.90 -8.06
CA VAL A 223 16.46 2.48 -6.66
C VAL A 223 17.64 1.56 -6.36
N THR A 224 18.34 1.81 -5.26
CA THR A 224 19.30 0.87 -4.66
C THR A 224 18.63 0.19 -3.46
N VAL A 225 18.38 -1.10 -3.58
CA VAL A 225 17.74 -1.93 -2.55
C VAL A 225 18.77 -2.72 -1.75
N LYS A 226 18.45 -3.01 -0.49
CA LYS A 226 19.16 -3.98 0.35
C LYS A 226 18.70 -5.39 0.00
N LEU A 227 19.64 -6.33 0.00
CA LEU A 227 19.39 -7.75 -0.15
C LEU A 227 19.79 -8.48 1.13
N LEU A 228 18.95 -9.41 1.57
CA LEU A 228 19.15 -10.19 2.79
C LEU A 228 19.54 -11.64 2.43
N PRO A 229 20.35 -12.31 3.27
CA PRO A 229 20.59 -13.73 3.13
C PRO A 229 19.30 -14.51 3.37
N LYS A 230 19.04 -15.53 2.54
CA LYS A 230 17.89 -16.41 2.74
C LYS A 230 18.05 -17.16 4.07
N PRO A 231 17.04 -17.17 4.96
CA PRO A 231 17.13 -17.89 6.23
C PRO A 231 17.30 -19.40 5.99
N PRO A 232 18.18 -20.08 6.75
CA PRO A 232 18.46 -21.50 6.56
C PRO A 232 17.33 -22.43 7.04
N SER A 233 16.45 -21.94 7.91
CA SER A 233 15.28 -22.68 8.41
C SER A 233 14.04 -21.79 8.39
N VAL A 234 12.91 -22.38 8.02
CA VAL A 234 11.58 -21.75 8.07
C VAL A 234 10.55 -22.80 8.51
N LYS A 235 9.69 -22.45 9.47
CA LYS A 235 8.54 -23.26 9.89
C LYS A 235 7.28 -22.41 9.94
N VAL A 236 6.14 -23.02 9.62
CA VAL A 236 4.82 -22.37 9.73
C VAL A 236 3.93 -23.16 10.67
N LEU A 237 3.33 -22.46 11.61
CA LEU A 237 2.28 -22.98 12.48
C LEU A 237 0.95 -22.36 12.04
N MET A 238 -0.07 -23.20 11.86
CA MET A 238 -1.47 -22.76 11.70
C MET A 238 -2.22 -23.09 12.98
N ALA A 239 -2.85 -22.09 13.60
CA ALA A 239 -3.71 -22.26 14.75
C ALA A 239 -5.15 -21.88 14.43
N SER A 240 -6.08 -22.66 14.96
CA SER A 240 -7.53 -22.46 14.80
C SER A 240 -8.12 -21.95 16.11
N PHE A 241 -9.10 -21.05 16.01
CA PHE A 241 -9.79 -20.48 17.16
C PHE A 241 -11.31 -20.49 16.93
N ASP A 242 -12.06 -20.73 18.01
CA ASP A 242 -13.53 -20.64 18.02
C ASP A 242 -14.01 -19.21 18.31
N ASP A 243 -13.09 -18.29 18.57
CA ASP A 243 -13.36 -16.87 18.82
C ASP A 243 -12.29 -15.97 18.18
N VAL A 244 -12.73 -14.85 17.60
CA VAL A 244 -11.87 -13.89 16.89
C VAL A 244 -11.02 -13.08 17.87
N ALA A 245 -11.55 -12.74 19.06
CA ALA A 245 -10.82 -11.98 20.06
C ALA A 245 -9.72 -12.82 20.72
N GLU A 246 -9.94 -14.13 20.92
CA GLU A 246 -8.90 -15.07 21.37
C GLU A 246 -7.72 -15.14 20.40
N ALA A 247 -7.99 -15.23 19.09
CA ALA A 247 -6.95 -15.17 18.05
C ALA A 247 -6.16 -13.83 18.10
N GLY A 248 -6.86 -12.70 18.24
CA GLY A 248 -6.24 -11.38 18.40
C GLY A 248 -5.39 -11.28 19.68
N ALA A 249 -5.84 -11.87 20.79
CA ALA A 249 -5.08 -11.91 22.04
C ALA A 249 -3.82 -12.78 21.91
N ALA A 250 -3.88 -13.88 21.14
CA ALA A 250 -2.72 -14.73 20.87
C ALA A 250 -1.59 -13.95 20.16
N VAL A 251 -1.94 -13.10 19.20
CA VAL A 251 -0.99 -12.20 18.50
C VAL A 251 -0.26 -11.30 19.49
N ALA A 252 -1.00 -10.63 20.38
CA ALA A 252 -0.40 -9.76 21.39
C ALA A 252 0.51 -10.53 22.36
N ARG A 253 0.15 -11.77 22.73
CA ARG A 253 0.97 -12.63 23.59
C ARG A 253 2.26 -13.10 22.93
N ILE A 254 2.22 -13.49 21.65
CA ILE A 254 3.41 -13.89 20.88
C ILE A 254 4.43 -12.74 20.84
N ILE A 255 3.98 -11.55 20.41
CA ILE A 255 4.85 -10.38 20.33
C ILE A 255 5.29 -9.92 21.73
N GLY A 256 4.39 -9.92 22.71
CA GLY A 256 4.70 -9.54 24.09
C GLY A 256 5.70 -10.47 24.78
N ALA A 257 5.80 -11.72 24.34
CA ALA A 257 6.83 -12.66 24.76
C ALA A 257 8.21 -12.36 24.11
N GLY A 258 8.30 -11.41 23.17
CA GLY A 258 9.53 -11.08 22.46
C GLY A 258 9.84 -12.02 21.31
N VAL A 259 8.90 -12.86 20.88
CA VAL A 259 9.02 -13.63 19.64
C VAL A 259 8.59 -12.72 18.50
N ILE A 260 9.45 -12.54 17.49
CA ILE A 260 9.16 -11.76 16.28
C ILE A 260 9.13 -12.73 15.09
N PRO A 261 7.94 -13.25 14.73
CA PRO A 261 7.79 -14.11 13.56
C PRO A 261 8.21 -13.40 12.27
N GLY A 262 8.66 -14.17 11.28
CA GLY A 262 8.83 -13.69 9.91
C GLY A 262 7.51 -13.18 9.35
N GLY A 263 6.39 -13.86 9.64
CA GLY A 263 5.03 -13.40 9.34
C GLY A 263 4.03 -13.88 10.39
N LEU A 264 3.02 -13.05 10.70
CA LEU A 264 1.97 -13.38 11.68
C LEU A 264 0.63 -12.88 11.18
N GLU A 265 -0.08 -13.76 10.49
CA GLU A 265 -1.23 -13.43 9.65
C GLU A 265 -2.51 -14.04 10.20
N MET A 266 -3.61 -13.30 10.12
CA MET A 266 -4.91 -13.78 10.60
C MET A 266 -5.96 -13.72 9.48
N MET A 267 -6.95 -14.60 9.54
CA MET A 267 -8.16 -14.55 8.71
C MET A 267 -9.37 -14.93 9.55
N ASP A 268 -10.50 -14.26 9.33
CA ASP A 268 -11.78 -14.61 9.92
C ASP A 268 -12.52 -15.70 9.14
N ASN A 269 -13.62 -16.23 9.67
CA ASN A 269 -14.36 -17.33 9.07
C ASN A 269 -14.76 -17.07 7.61
N LEU A 270 -15.15 -15.84 7.29
CA LEU A 270 -15.59 -15.49 5.94
C LEU A 270 -14.42 -15.60 4.96
N ALA A 271 -13.25 -15.06 5.31
CA ALA A 271 -12.03 -15.19 4.51
C ALA A 271 -11.51 -16.64 4.46
N ILE A 272 -11.61 -17.40 5.56
CA ILE A 272 -11.24 -18.82 5.63
C ILE A 272 -12.02 -19.63 4.60
N ARG A 273 -13.35 -19.49 4.61
CA ARG A 273 -14.24 -20.21 3.69
C ARG A 273 -13.98 -19.82 2.25
N ALA A 274 -13.78 -18.53 1.98
CA ALA A 274 -13.42 -18.05 0.65
C ALA A 274 -12.15 -18.73 0.13
N ALA A 275 -11.07 -18.68 0.93
CA ALA A 275 -9.78 -19.24 0.56
C ALA A 275 -9.84 -20.76 0.37
N GLU A 276 -10.59 -21.47 1.23
CA GLU A 276 -10.75 -22.92 1.13
C GLU A 276 -11.56 -23.33 -0.10
N ASP A 277 -12.65 -22.62 -0.42
CA ASP A 277 -13.46 -22.88 -1.61
C ASP A 277 -12.70 -22.60 -2.92
N PHE A 278 -11.66 -21.76 -2.88
CA PHE A 278 -10.87 -21.38 -4.06
C PHE A 278 -9.62 -22.25 -4.26
N ILE A 279 -8.80 -22.42 -3.22
CA ILE A 279 -7.46 -23.05 -3.30
C ILE A 279 -7.39 -24.41 -2.62
N HIS A 280 -8.35 -24.77 -1.76
CA HIS A 280 -8.33 -26.00 -0.97
C HIS A 280 -7.03 -26.13 -0.15
N ALA A 281 -6.72 -25.09 0.63
CA ALA A 281 -5.50 -25.01 1.43
C ALA A 281 -5.51 -25.98 2.63
N GLY A 282 -6.67 -26.59 2.94
CA GLY A 282 -6.89 -27.46 4.08
C GLY A 282 -7.26 -26.68 5.35
N TYR A 283 -7.83 -25.48 5.19
CA TYR A 283 -8.24 -24.65 6.30
C TYR A 283 -9.52 -25.16 6.98
N PRO A 284 -9.63 -25.04 8.32
CA PRO A 284 -10.79 -25.49 9.07
C PRO A 284 -11.95 -24.50 8.93
N VAL A 285 -12.89 -24.76 8.02
CA VAL A 285 -14.04 -23.89 7.71
C VAL A 285 -15.04 -23.68 8.85
N ASP A 286 -14.92 -24.46 9.92
CA ASP A 286 -15.71 -24.34 11.16
C ASP A 286 -15.05 -23.41 12.19
N ALA A 287 -13.76 -23.08 12.05
CA ALA A 287 -13.06 -22.14 12.93
C ALA A 287 -13.54 -20.71 12.70
N GLN A 288 -13.69 -19.92 13.76
CA GLN A 288 -14.06 -18.50 13.65
C GLN A 288 -12.89 -17.63 13.19
N ALA A 289 -11.66 -18.04 13.51
CA ALA A 289 -10.44 -17.44 13.01
C ALA A 289 -9.32 -18.47 12.88
N ILE A 290 -8.35 -18.17 12.01
CA ILE A 290 -7.07 -18.85 11.98
C ILE A 290 -5.93 -17.85 12.09
N LEU A 291 -4.81 -18.31 12.65
CA LEU A 291 -3.54 -17.60 12.69
C LEU A 291 -2.46 -18.42 12.00
N LEU A 292 -1.76 -17.84 11.04
CA LEU A 292 -0.52 -18.37 10.46
C LEU A 292 0.67 -17.65 11.08
N CYS A 293 1.56 -18.41 11.70
CA CYS A 293 2.80 -17.90 12.28
C CYS A 293 3.99 -18.54 11.56
N GLU A 294 4.72 -17.76 10.75
CA GLU A 294 5.97 -18.18 10.13
C GLU A 294 7.16 -17.74 10.98
N LEU A 295 8.01 -18.70 11.33
CA LEU A 295 9.26 -18.49 12.05
C LEU A 295 10.40 -18.81 11.09
N ASP A 296 11.37 -17.91 11.00
CA ASP A 296 12.56 -18.07 10.17
C ASP A 296 13.83 -17.69 10.93
N GLY A 297 14.96 -18.28 10.54
CA GLY A 297 16.24 -18.04 11.22
C GLY A 297 17.13 -19.28 11.25
N SER A 298 17.95 -19.38 12.30
CA SER A 298 18.76 -20.57 12.51
C SER A 298 17.87 -21.78 12.87
N PRO A 299 18.27 -23.01 12.52
CA PRO A 299 17.44 -24.19 12.82
C PRO A 299 17.10 -24.35 14.31
N THR A 300 18.02 -24.01 15.21
CA THR A 300 17.80 -24.12 16.66
C THR A 300 16.82 -23.07 17.15
N ASP A 301 16.99 -21.80 16.76
CA ASP A 301 16.08 -20.72 17.17
C ASP A 301 14.65 -20.99 16.68
N VAL A 302 14.51 -21.45 15.43
CA VAL A 302 13.20 -21.75 14.84
C VAL A 302 12.49 -22.91 15.55
N GLU A 303 13.22 -23.91 16.06
CA GLU A 303 12.63 -25.00 16.83
C GLU A 303 12.15 -24.51 18.22
N GLU A 304 13.01 -23.78 18.93
CA GLU A 304 12.69 -23.23 20.25
C GLU A 304 11.50 -22.25 20.18
N ASP A 305 11.50 -21.35 19.20
CA ASP A 305 10.40 -20.42 18.99
C ASP A 305 9.11 -21.16 18.56
N ALA A 306 9.20 -22.24 17.79
CA ALA A 306 8.01 -23.02 17.40
C ALA A 306 7.34 -23.68 18.61
N GLU A 307 8.12 -24.26 19.52
CA GLU A 307 7.60 -24.84 20.77
C GLU A 307 6.98 -23.78 21.69
N ARG A 308 7.66 -22.63 21.79
CA ARG A 308 7.22 -21.49 22.59
C ARG A 308 5.92 -20.89 22.04
N VAL A 309 5.86 -20.63 20.74
CA VAL A 309 4.66 -20.13 20.05
C VAL A 309 3.51 -21.11 20.17
N ALA A 310 3.75 -22.42 19.97
CA ALA A 310 2.71 -23.43 20.16
C ALA A 310 2.12 -23.41 21.58
N THR A 311 2.95 -23.18 22.60
CA THR A 311 2.48 -23.04 23.98
C THR A 311 1.63 -21.78 24.17
N LEU A 312 2.11 -20.63 23.69
CA LEU A 312 1.37 -19.36 23.76
C LEU A 312 0.01 -19.42 23.04
N LEU A 313 -0.06 -20.13 21.91
CA LEU A 313 -1.29 -20.37 21.15
C LEU A 313 -2.29 -21.21 21.96
N ARG A 314 -1.85 -22.32 22.58
CA ARG A 314 -2.71 -23.14 23.45
C ARG A 314 -3.22 -22.34 24.64
N ASP A 315 -2.35 -21.58 25.29
CA ASP A 315 -2.70 -20.74 26.45
C ASP A 315 -3.65 -19.59 26.08
N ALA A 316 -3.73 -19.24 24.80
CA ALA A 316 -4.64 -18.25 24.25
C ALA A 316 -5.98 -18.83 23.75
N GLY A 317 -6.18 -20.15 23.83
CA GLY A 317 -7.45 -20.79 23.45
C GLY A 317 -7.46 -21.49 22.09
N ALA A 318 -6.32 -21.66 21.43
CA ALA A 318 -6.27 -22.36 20.14
C ALA A 318 -6.85 -23.79 20.26
N THR A 319 -7.85 -24.11 19.45
CA THR A 319 -8.54 -25.41 19.45
C THR A 319 -7.78 -26.48 18.68
N GLU A 320 -6.97 -26.06 17.70
CA GLU A 320 -6.08 -26.91 16.95
C GLU A 320 -4.80 -26.13 16.59
N ILE A 321 -3.65 -26.81 16.60
CA ILE A 321 -2.38 -26.25 16.11
C ILE A 321 -1.74 -27.28 15.18
N ARG A 322 -1.49 -26.89 13.93
CA ARG A 322 -0.79 -27.70 12.93
C ARG A 322 0.55 -27.06 12.58
N VAL A 323 1.64 -27.78 12.77
CA VAL A 323 2.95 -27.40 12.24
C VAL A 323 3.10 -28.00 10.85
N ALA A 324 3.45 -27.21 9.85
CA ALA A 324 3.71 -27.71 8.50
C ALA A 324 4.80 -28.80 8.53
N ARG A 325 4.50 -29.98 7.97
CA ARG A 325 5.39 -31.14 8.00
C ARG A 325 6.52 -31.07 6.99
N ASP A 326 6.29 -30.37 5.89
CA ASP A 326 7.22 -30.21 4.79
C ASP A 326 7.00 -28.88 4.06
N GLU A 327 7.90 -28.57 3.11
CA GLU A 327 7.83 -27.37 2.31
C GLU A 327 6.54 -27.29 1.47
N ALA A 328 6.00 -28.42 1.01
CA ALA A 328 4.78 -28.42 0.21
C ALA A 328 3.57 -28.01 1.05
N GLU A 329 3.48 -28.48 2.30
CA GLU A 329 2.45 -28.06 3.25
C GLU A 329 2.60 -26.60 3.67
N ARG A 330 3.84 -26.14 3.90
CA ARG A 330 4.14 -24.74 4.16
C ARG A 330 3.64 -23.83 3.04
N GLN A 331 3.94 -24.19 1.79
CA GLN A 331 3.49 -23.44 0.62
C GLN A 331 1.97 -23.48 0.45
N ARG A 332 1.30 -24.59 0.80
CA ARG A 332 -0.18 -24.66 0.77
C ARG A 332 -0.82 -23.71 1.77
N PHE A 333 -0.34 -23.66 3.01
CA PHE A 333 -0.83 -22.69 4.00
C PHE A 333 -0.66 -21.26 3.47
N TRP A 334 0.52 -20.90 2.97
CA TRP A 334 0.72 -19.57 2.40
C TRP A 334 -0.11 -19.29 1.15
N ALA A 335 -0.34 -20.29 0.31
CA ALA A 335 -1.17 -20.15 -0.88
C ALA A 335 -2.61 -19.76 -0.50
N GLY A 336 -3.19 -20.34 0.55
CA GLY A 336 -4.51 -19.93 1.04
C GLY A 336 -4.54 -18.46 1.43
N ARG A 337 -3.60 -18.01 2.28
CA ARG A 337 -3.53 -16.61 2.75
C ARG A 337 -3.24 -15.61 1.64
N LYS A 338 -2.30 -15.89 0.73
CA LYS A 338 -1.94 -15.01 -0.39
C LYS A 338 -3.04 -14.90 -1.45
N ASN A 339 -3.92 -15.89 -1.54
CA ASN A 339 -5.06 -15.89 -2.47
C ASN A 339 -6.39 -15.49 -1.81
N ALA A 340 -6.40 -14.99 -0.57
CA ALA A 340 -7.62 -14.57 0.10
C ALA A 340 -8.38 -13.46 -0.67
N PHE A 341 -7.66 -12.48 -1.23
CA PHE A 341 -8.25 -11.39 -2.01
C PHE A 341 -8.98 -11.87 -3.28
N PRO A 342 -8.33 -12.62 -4.21
CA PRO A 342 -9.04 -13.16 -5.37
C PRO A 342 -10.12 -14.19 -4.98
N ALA A 343 -9.96 -14.91 -3.86
CA ALA A 343 -10.98 -15.83 -3.37
C ALA A 343 -12.25 -15.11 -2.92
N VAL A 344 -12.11 -14.03 -2.14
CA VAL A 344 -13.24 -13.17 -1.73
C VAL A 344 -13.92 -12.52 -2.93
N GLY A 345 -13.17 -12.15 -3.96
CA GLY A 345 -13.72 -11.69 -5.24
C GLY A 345 -14.58 -12.72 -5.99
N ARG A 346 -14.65 -13.98 -5.55
CA ARG A 346 -15.60 -14.98 -6.07
C ARG A 346 -16.91 -15.04 -5.27
N MET A 347 -16.95 -14.47 -4.08
CA MET A 347 -18.12 -14.49 -3.20
C MET A 347 -19.14 -13.39 -3.51
N SER A 348 -18.65 -12.26 -4.01
CA SER A 348 -19.43 -11.06 -4.30
C SER A 348 -19.05 -10.51 -5.68
N PRO A 349 -19.96 -9.86 -6.44
CA PRO A 349 -19.62 -9.21 -7.69
C PRO A 349 -18.46 -8.21 -7.55
N ASP A 350 -18.45 -7.45 -6.45
CA ASP A 350 -17.43 -6.50 -6.11
C ASP A 350 -17.02 -6.62 -4.63
N TYR A 351 -15.83 -6.14 -4.30
CA TYR A 351 -15.42 -5.85 -2.93
C TYR A 351 -14.62 -4.55 -2.87
N TYR A 352 -14.66 -3.89 -1.71
CA TYR A 352 -13.93 -2.67 -1.43
C TYR A 352 -12.94 -2.92 -0.30
N CYS A 353 -11.64 -2.80 -0.60
CA CYS A 353 -10.56 -3.14 0.32
C CYS A 353 -10.11 -1.91 1.10
N MET A 354 -10.34 -1.91 2.41
CA MET A 354 -9.71 -0.96 3.32
C MET A 354 -8.35 -1.49 3.77
N ASP A 355 -7.47 -0.57 4.15
CA ASP A 355 -6.16 -0.88 4.74
C ASP A 355 -5.92 0.16 5.82
N GLY A 356 -5.92 -0.27 7.08
CA GLY A 356 -5.78 0.60 8.26
C GLY A 356 -5.02 -0.13 9.35
N THR A 357 -4.21 0.60 10.11
CA THR A 357 -3.38 0.01 11.17
C THR A 357 -3.87 0.40 12.54
N ILE A 358 -3.64 -0.47 13.52
CA ILE A 358 -4.01 -0.25 14.92
C ILE A 358 -2.92 -0.77 15.86
N PRO A 359 -2.81 -0.25 17.08
CA PRO A 359 -2.04 -0.92 18.12
C PRO A 359 -2.58 -2.34 18.33
N ARG A 360 -1.71 -3.36 18.30
CA ARG A 360 -2.10 -4.79 18.43
C ARG A 360 -3.06 -5.09 19.59
N ARG A 361 -2.95 -4.37 20.71
CA ARG A 361 -3.83 -4.54 21.87
C ARG A 361 -5.30 -4.20 21.60
N GLU A 362 -5.58 -3.42 20.56
CA GLU A 362 -6.93 -2.99 20.16
C GLU A 362 -7.56 -3.93 19.13
N LEU A 363 -6.86 -4.98 18.66
CA LEU A 363 -7.38 -5.97 17.69
C LEU A 363 -8.80 -6.45 18.07
N PRO A 364 -9.07 -6.96 19.30
CA PRO A 364 -10.40 -7.39 19.68
C PRO A 364 -11.48 -6.30 19.51
N ARG A 365 -11.21 -5.10 20.06
CA ARG A 365 -12.15 -3.97 20.03
C ARG A 365 -12.50 -3.57 18.60
N VAL A 366 -11.50 -3.51 17.72
CA VAL A 366 -11.71 -3.03 16.35
C VAL A 366 -12.42 -4.07 15.50
N LEU A 367 -12.16 -5.36 15.70
CA LEU A 367 -12.88 -6.44 15.03
C LEU A 367 -14.36 -6.51 15.43
N GLU A 368 -14.65 -6.35 16.73
CA GLU A 368 -16.03 -6.19 17.21
C GLU A 368 -16.71 -4.95 16.60
N GLY A 369 -15.99 -3.83 16.51
CA GLY A 369 -16.48 -2.61 15.88
C GLY A 369 -16.76 -2.78 14.38
N ILE A 370 -15.90 -3.46 13.63
CA ILE A 370 -16.11 -3.80 12.22
C ILE A 370 -17.34 -4.68 12.07
N ALA A 371 -17.54 -5.68 12.94
CA ALA A 371 -18.72 -6.55 12.91
C ALA A 371 -20.02 -5.75 13.17
N ALA A 372 -19.99 -4.83 14.15
CA ALA A 372 -21.13 -3.95 14.42
C ALA A 372 -21.44 -3.01 13.24
N LEU A 373 -20.42 -2.40 12.64
CA LEU A 373 -20.55 -1.54 11.46
C LEU A 373 -21.05 -2.33 10.24
N SER A 374 -20.55 -3.55 10.03
CA SER A 374 -21.02 -4.45 8.98
C SER A 374 -22.52 -4.74 9.11
N ALA A 375 -23.01 -5.01 10.34
CA ALA A 375 -24.43 -5.22 10.62
C ALA A 375 -25.26 -3.93 10.44
N GLU A 376 -24.78 -2.78 10.91
CA GLU A 376 -25.44 -1.47 10.74
C GLU A 376 -25.61 -1.11 9.27
N TYR A 377 -24.55 -1.25 8.48
CA TYR A 377 -24.54 -0.91 7.06
C TYR A 377 -25.15 -2.00 6.20
N GLY A 378 -25.35 -3.22 6.73
CA GLY A 378 -25.90 -4.36 6.00
C GLY A 378 -25.02 -4.82 4.85
N LEU A 379 -23.69 -4.75 5.00
CA LEU A 379 -22.69 -5.21 4.02
C LEU A 379 -21.71 -6.16 4.72
N PRO A 380 -21.55 -7.42 4.25
CA PRO A 380 -20.58 -8.35 4.83
C PRO A 380 -19.16 -7.83 4.70
N VAL A 381 -18.31 -8.14 5.69
CA VAL A 381 -16.89 -7.79 5.68
C VAL A 381 -16.09 -9.06 5.94
N ALA A 382 -15.24 -9.44 4.99
CA ALA A 382 -14.26 -10.51 5.18
C ALA A 382 -12.94 -9.87 5.62
N ASN A 383 -12.34 -10.35 6.69
CA ASN A 383 -11.14 -9.73 7.21
C ASN A 383 -9.89 -10.61 7.05
N VAL A 384 -8.83 -9.96 6.60
CA VAL A 384 -7.51 -10.53 6.39
C VAL A 384 -6.49 -9.57 7.03
N PHE A 385 -5.48 -10.07 7.73
CA PHE A 385 -4.61 -9.19 8.55
C PHE A 385 -3.14 -9.57 8.47
N HIS A 386 -2.27 -8.55 8.47
CA HIS A 386 -0.93 -8.67 9.01
C HIS A 386 -1.02 -8.42 10.52
N ALA A 387 -1.52 -9.42 11.25
CA ALA A 387 -1.88 -9.23 12.65
C ALA A 387 -0.66 -8.83 13.51
N GLY A 388 0.53 -9.29 13.16
CA GLY A 388 1.76 -8.98 13.91
C GLY A 388 2.20 -7.52 13.87
N ASP A 389 1.92 -6.76 12.81
CA ASP A 389 2.19 -5.32 12.76
C ASP A 389 0.94 -4.47 12.99
N GLY A 390 -0.23 -5.11 13.13
CA GLY A 390 -1.49 -4.46 13.41
C GLY A 390 -2.16 -3.89 12.15
N ASN A 391 -1.72 -4.28 10.95
CA ASN A 391 -2.35 -3.87 9.71
C ASN A 391 -3.54 -4.78 9.33
N MET A 392 -4.68 -4.17 9.08
CA MET A 392 -5.94 -4.84 8.77
C MET A 392 -6.38 -4.57 7.34
N HIS A 393 -6.92 -5.61 6.69
CA HIS A 393 -7.52 -5.55 5.36
C HIS A 393 -8.99 -5.99 5.39
N PRO A 394 -9.92 -5.13 5.85
CA PRO A 394 -11.36 -5.36 5.72
C PRO A 394 -11.78 -5.32 4.24
N LEU A 395 -12.33 -6.42 3.75
CA LEU A 395 -12.88 -6.56 2.40
C LEU A 395 -14.40 -6.46 2.47
N ILE A 396 -14.94 -5.27 2.19
CA ILE A 396 -16.38 -4.98 2.23
C ILE A 396 -17.02 -5.51 0.95
N LEU A 397 -17.95 -6.45 1.08
CA LEU A 397 -18.61 -7.09 -0.05
C LEU A 397 -19.83 -6.29 -0.49
N PHE A 398 -19.92 -5.95 -1.78
CA PHE A 398 -21.04 -5.19 -2.35
C PHE A 398 -21.28 -5.55 -3.82
N ASP A 399 -22.38 -5.08 -4.39
CA ASP A 399 -22.68 -5.19 -5.83
C ASP A 399 -22.82 -3.79 -6.43
N ALA A 400 -21.84 -3.38 -7.24
CA ALA A 400 -21.84 -2.05 -7.87
C ALA A 400 -23.01 -1.84 -8.85
N ASN A 401 -23.68 -2.91 -9.28
CA ASN A 401 -24.87 -2.80 -10.14
C ASN A 401 -26.13 -2.44 -9.36
N ARG A 402 -26.10 -2.52 -8.02
CA ARG A 402 -27.19 -2.11 -7.15
C ARG A 402 -27.03 -0.63 -6.78
N PRO A 403 -28.01 0.24 -7.13
CA PRO A 403 -27.91 1.66 -6.84
C PRO A 403 -27.62 1.95 -5.37
N GLY A 404 -26.58 2.74 -5.11
CA GLY A 404 -26.18 3.18 -3.77
C GLY A 404 -25.39 2.17 -2.93
N GLU A 405 -25.13 0.95 -3.41
CA GLU A 405 -24.28 0.01 -2.65
C GLU A 405 -22.82 0.42 -2.62
N LEU A 406 -22.28 0.98 -3.71
CA LEU A 406 -20.93 1.54 -3.72
C LEU A 406 -20.81 2.67 -2.68
N ASP A 407 -21.72 3.64 -2.69
CA ASP A 407 -21.72 4.76 -1.73
C ASP A 407 -21.80 4.26 -0.27
N ARG A 408 -22.58 3.20 -0.01
CA ARG A 408 -22.66 2.55 1.31
C ARG A 408 -21.36 1.85 1.68
N ALA A 409 -20.71 1.16 0.73
CA ALA A 409 -19.43 0.49 0.96
C ALA A 409 -18.32 1.52 1.26
N GLU A 410 -18.30 2.65 0.53
CA GLU A 410 -17.39 3.76 0.80
C GLU A 410 -17.63 4.38 2.18
N ALA A 411 -18.90 4.61 2.55
CA ALA A 411 -19.24 5.15 3.86
C ALA A 411 -18.85 4.20 5.00
N LEU A 412 -19.08 2.89 4.85
CA LEU A 412 -18.65 1.87 5.79
C LEU A 412 -17.13 1.84 5.90
N GLY A 413 -16.41 1.84 4.78
CA GLY A 413 -14.95 1.88 4.73
C GLY A 413 -14.38 3.07 5.50
N GLY A 414 -14.91 4.27 5.24
CA GLY A 414 -14.54 5.48 5.97
C GLY A 414 -14.74 5.35 7.49
N LYS A 415 -15.85 4.75 7.94
CA LYS A 415 -16.09 4.52 9.38
C LYS A 415 -15.13 3.51 10.00
N ILE A 416 -14.73 2.48 9.26
CA ILE A 416 -13.72 1.52 9.73
C ILE A 416 -12.35 2.22 9.89
N LEU A 417 -11.96 3.07 8.95
CA LEU A 417 -10.72 3.84 9.06
C LEU A 417 -10.76 4.85 10.23
N GLU A 418 -11.89 5.52 10.44
CA GLU A 418 -12.11 6.41 11.60
C GLU A 418 -12.03 5.64 12.92
N LEU A 419 -12.53 4.40 12.96
CA LEU A 419 -12.39 3.50 14.11
C LEU A 419 -10.92 3.14 14.36
N CYS A 420 -10.12 2.91 13.31
CA CYS A 420 -8.67 2.67 13.45
C CYS A 420 -7.99 3.88 14.10
N VAL A 421 -8.27 5.10 13.63
CA VAL A 421 -7.75 6.34 14.24
C VAL A 421 -8.18 6.45 15.70
N ALA A 422 -9.46 6.21 16.02
CA ALA A 422 -9.98 6.25 17.39
C ALA A 422 -9.31 5.24 18.34
N ALA A 423 -8.77 4.14 17.79
CA ALA A 423 -8.01 3.13 18.52
C ALA A 423 -6.52 3.50 18.70
N GLY A 424 -6.09 4.70 18.25
CA GLY A 424 -4.69 5.13 18.25
C GLY A 424 -3.89 4.59 17.05
N GLY A 425 -4.58 4.24 15.98
CA GLY A 425 -4.04 3.72 14.72
C GLY A 425 -3.92 4.77 13.61
N SER A 426 -3.79 4.29 12.38
CA SER A 426 -3.70 5.11 11.16
C SER A 426 -4.69 4.64 10.10
N ILE A 427 -5.13 5.56 9.24
CA ILE A 427 -6.02 5.26 8.11
C ILE A 427 -5.35 4.44 7.01
N THR A 428 -4.05 4.18 7.08
CA THR A 428 -3.34 3.33 6.13
C THR A 428 -2.15 2.64 6.78
N GLY A 429 -1.88 1.41 6.35
CA GLY A 429 -0.69 0.64 6.68
C GLY A 429 0.27 0.52 5.51
N GLU A 430 -0.23 0.12 4.33
CA GLU A 430 0.63 -0.18 3.18
C GLU A 430 0.08 0.22 1.80
N HIS A 431 -1.20 0.57 1.68
CA HIS A 431 -1.83 0.91 0.38
C HIS A 431 -1.74 2.40 0.02
N GLY A 432 -1.25 3.23 0.94
CA GLY A 432 -1.27 4.69 0.82
C GLY A 432 -2.63 5.29 1.12
N VAL A 433 -2.68 6.62 1.02
CA VAL A 433 -3.90 7.40 1.18
C VAL A 433 -4.55 7.62 -0.17
N GLY A 434 -3.76 7.95 -1.19
CA GLY A 434 -4.24 8.20 -2.54
C GLY A 434 -5.36 9.20 -2.57
N ARG A 435 -6.41 8.84 -3.31
CA ARG A 435 -7.65 9.59 -3.37
C ARG A 435 -8.74 8.98 -2.49
N GLU A 436 -8.66 7.68 -2.30
CA GLU A 436 -9.64 6.87 -1.57
C GLU A 436 -9.80 7.32 -0.11
N LYS A 437 -8.69 7.55 0.59
CA LYS A 437 -8.69 7.83 2.03
C LYS A 437 -8.48 9.31 2.37
N ILE A 438 -8.45 10.19 1.35
CA ILE A 438 -8.09 11.60 1.51
C ILE A 438 -9.00 12.35 2.50
N ASN A 439 -10.26 11.93 2.60
CA ASN A 439 -11.21 12.53 3.54
C ASN A 439 -10.91 12.12 4.99
N GLN A 440 -10.55 10.86 5.23
CA GLN A 440 -10.22 10.35 6.56
C GLN A 440 -8.90 10.92 7.08
N MET A 441 -7.99 11.41 6.23
CA MET A 441 -6.85 12.22 6.69
C MET A 441 -7.28 13.47 7.46
N CYS A 442 -8.42 14.07 7.12
CA CYS A 442 -8.96 15.23 7.86
C CYS A 442 -9.41 14.87 9.30
N VAL A 443 -9.59 13.58 9.59
CA VAL A 443 -9.92 13.07 10.93
C VAL A 443 -8.63 12.78 11.70
N GLN A 444 -7.63 12.21 11.04
CA GLN A 444 -6.35 11.85 11.67
C GLN A 444 -5.49 13.08 11.99
N PHE A 445 -5.43 14.06 11.10
CA PHE A 445 -4.53 15.22 11.21
C PHE A 445 -5.30 16.52 11.42
N ASN A 446 -4.71 17.45 12.17
CA ASN A 446 -5.23 18.80 12.34
C ASN A 446 -4.76 19.72 11.18
N ALA A 447 -5.28 20.94 11.17
CA ALA A 447 -4.99 21.91 10.12
C ALA A 447 -3.51 22.35 10.08
N ASP A 448 -2.82 22.40 11.22
CA ASP A 448 -1.42 22.81 11.29
C ASP A 448 -0.52 21.72 10.69
N GLU A 449 -0.76 20.45 11.04
CA GLU A 449 -0.10 19.28 10.47
C GLU A 449 -0.30 19.21 8.95
N ILE A 450 -1.54 19.38 8.49
CA ILE A 450 -1.86 19.44 7.05
C ILE A 450 -1.13 20.60 6.36
N THR A 451 -1.04 21.77 7.00
CA THR A 451 -0.30 22.92 6.47
C THR A 451 1.19 22.61 6.31
N PHE A 452 1.80 21.91 7.27
CA PHE A 452 3.19 21.47 7.17
C PHE A 452 3.42 20.49 6.02
N PHE A 453 2.52 19.53 5.81
CA PHE A 453 2.62 18.64 4.63
C PHE A 453 2.63 19.42 3.31
N HIS A 454 1.77 20.45 3.17
CA HIS A 454 1.77 21.31 1.99
C HIS A 454 3.04 22.17 1.88
N ALA A 455 3.62 22.61 3.00
CA ALA A 455 4.90 23.33 2.99
C ALA A 455 6.06 22.45 2.50
N VAL A 456 6.10 21.17 2.93
CA VAL A 456 7.06 20.19 2.42
C VAL A 456 6.86 19.98 0.92
N LYS A 457 5.61 19.75 0.50
CA LYS A 457 5.25 19.61 -0.92
C LYS A 457 5.74 20.80 -1.76
N ALA A 458 5.49 22.02 -1.28
CA ALA A 458 5.90 23.25 -1.97
C ALA A 458 7.42 23.41 -2.09
N ALA A 459 8.21 22.79 -1.20
CA ALA A 459 9.67 22.80 -1.30
C ALA A 459 10.21 21.94 -2.47
N PHE A 460 9.49 20.88 -2.86
CA PHE A 460 9.84 20.01 -3.99
C PHE A 460 9.12 20.41 -5.29
N ASP A 461 7.92 20.97 -5.17
CA ASP A 461 7.04 21.30 -6.29
C ASP A 461 6.19 22.53 -5.94
N PRO A 462 6.77 23.75 -6.10
CA PRO A 462 6.11 25.00 -5.71
C PRO A 462 4.80 25.27 -6.45
N GLN A 463 4.62 24.71 -7.65
CA GLN A 463 3.41 24.87 -8.47
C GLN A 463 2.36 23.79 -8.19
N GLY A 464 2.70 22.74 -7.43
CA GLY A 464 1.78 21.65 -7.11
C GLY A 464 1.38 20.79 -8.32
N LEU A 465 2.26 20.62 -9.30
CA LEU A 465 1.98 19.88 -10.53
C LEU A 465 2.13 18.35 -10.38
N LEU A 466 2.96 17.87 -9.47
CA LEU A 466 3.17 16.44 -9.22
C LEU A 466 2.05 15.86 -8.36
N ASN A 467 1.25 14.98 -8.97
CA ASN A 467 0.16 14.22 -8.37
C ASN A 467 -0.84 15.02 -7.50
N PRO A 468 -1.38 16.16 -7.96
CA PRO A 468 -2.25 17.01 -7.13
C PRO A 468 -3.58 16.34 -6.77
N GLY A 469 -4.12 16.76 -5.63
CA GLY A 469 -5.42 16.31 -5.10
C GLY A 469 -5.42 14.90 -4.54
N LYS A 470 -4.24 14.35 -4.24
CA LYS A 470 -4.05 13.02 -3.66
C LYS A 470 -3.13 13.09 -2.45
N ASN A 471 -3.10 12.01 -1.69
CA ASN A 471 -2.35 11.84 -0.46
C ASN A 471 -2.80 12.86 0.60
N ILE A 472 -2.37 14.12 0.51
CA ILE A 472 -2.67 15.16 1.51
C ILE A 472 -3.93 15.97 1.13
N PRO A 473 -4.96 16.07 1.99
CA PRO A 473 -6.16 16.87 1.73
C PRO A 473 -5.87 18.38 1.72
N THR A 474 -6.69 19.16 1.02
CA THR A 474 -6.70 20.62 1.17
C THR A 474 -7.40 21.01 2.48
N LEU A 475 -7.02 22.15 3.06
CA LEU A 475 -7.74 22.69 4.23
C LEU A 475 -9.22 22.96 3.91
N HIS A 476 -9.52 23.35 2.67
CA HIS A 476 -10.89 23.56 2.21
C HIS A 476 -11.68 22.24 2.22
N ARG A 477 -11.11 21.15 1.70
CA ARG A 477 -11.69 19.80 1.78
C ARG A 477 -11.98 19.42 3.22
N CYS A 478 -11.04 19.62 4.14
CA CYS A 478 -11.28 19.26 5.54
C CYS A 478 -12.36 20.12 6.20
N ALA A 479 -12.47 21.41 5.84
CA ALA A 479 -13.55 22.27 6.31
C ALA A 479 -14.92 21.81 5.79
N GLU A 480 -15.03 21.46 4.51
CA GLU A 480 -16.27 20.93 3.94
C GLU A 480 -16.63 19.54 4.51
N PHE A 481 -15.65 18.64 4.62
CA PHE A 481 -15.84 17.32 5.20
C PHE A 481 -16.27 17.43 6.68
N GLY A 482 -15.60 18.29 7.45
CA GLY A 482 -15.97 18.59 8.84
C GLY A 482 -17.34 19.24 8.97
N ALA A 483 -17.75 20.11 8.02
CA ALA A 483 -19.08 20.69 7.99
C ALA A 483 -20.20 19.65 7.80
N MET A 484 -19.91 18.53 7.11
CA MET A 484 -20.82 17.38 7.03
C MET A 484 -20.89 16.57 8.33
N HIS A 485 -19.92 16.73 9.24
CA HIS A 485 -19.75 15.93 10.47
C HIS A 485 -19.94 16.74 11.77
N VAL A 486 -20.47 17.97 11.72
CA VAL A 486 -20.55 18.85 12.90
C VAL A 486 -21.40 18.24 14.02
N HIS A 487 -20.70 17.71 15.02
CA HIS A 487 -21.16 17.55 16.40
C HIS A 487 -20.54 18.66 17.26
N HIS A 488 -21.23 19.79 17.40
CA HIS A 488 -20.99 20.79 18.47
C HIS A 488 -19.55 21.31 18.67
N GLY A 489 -18.76 21.51 17.62
CA GLY A 489 -17.48 22.22 17.71
C GLY A 489 -16.36 21.53 18.49
N LYS A 490 -16.47 20.20 18.69
CA LYS A 490 -15.36 19.39 19.24
C LYS A 490 -14.48 18.89 18.10
N LEU A 491 -13.15 18.98 18.27
CA LEU A 491 -12.20 18.27 17.41
C LEU A 491 -12.51 16.76 17.45
N PRO A 492 -12.38 16.01 16.35
CA PRO A 492 -12.35 14.55 16.42
C PRO A 492 -11.15 14.10 17.26
N PHE A 493 -11.39 13.21 18.22
CA PHE A 493 -10.37 12.52 19.04
C PHE A 493 -9.27 13.43 19.64
N PRO A 494 -9.62 14.50 20.40
CA PRO A 494 -8.65 15.44 20.96
C PRO A 494 -7.69 14.83 21.99
N GLU A 495 -8.02 13.65 22.52
CA GLU A 495 -7.27 12.93 23.53
C GLU A 495 -6.12 12.07 22.99
N LEU A 496 -6.02 11.87 21.67
CA LEU A 496 -4.97 11.06 21.08
C LEU A 496 -3.64 11.81 21.07
N GLU A 497 -2.59 11.17 21.60
CA GLU A 497 -1.20 11.63 21.51
C GLU A 497 -0.75 11.55 20.04
N ARG A 498 -0.31 12.69 19.48
CA ARG A 498 0.15 12.78 18.09
C ARG A 498 1.68 12.81 18.10
N PHE A 499 2.29 11.98 17.25
CA PHE A 499 3.73 11.71 17.20
C PHE A 499 4.57 12.91 16.76
#